data_AF-A0A7Y7NZW2-F1
#
_entry.id   AF-A0A7Y7NZW2-F1
#
_cell.length_a   1.000
_cell.length_b   1.000
_cell.length_c   1.000
_cell.angle_alpha   90.00
_cell.angle_beta   90.00
_cell.angle_gamma   90.00
#
_symmetry.space_group_name_H-M   'P 1'
#
loop_
_entity.id
_entity.type
_entity.pdbx_description
1 polymer ?
#
loop_
_entity_poly.entity_id
_entity_poly.type
_entity_poly.pdbx_seq_one_letter_code
_entity_poly.pdbx_strand_id
1 'polypeptide(L)'
;MQNQLLNWTKQFADNFLINSSYIQEPGLFNGKMGAAIYLFNYFKISGNEEYEDCARELINQLFELIPSRLPLSFENGLTGIAWGIEYLAQNGFIGKEKNLILDEIDKLLFVAILKSRTLMNNNGIYGAGIYFTERIKQLNVSETNLLEENKIQLASYLRDDIERLLSKNTKFVFNIPNLSLEQVNSIVYFYGEIMKYQFITISTERLLDYLITFTNNPTAKQFDRIDILTLRNLLEIISYNILDASELVRIGLILNKLQKQIPISNTTNEIAKIGWHSIIYNISNDRKLLHFP
;
A
#
# COMPACT_ATOMS: atom_id res chain seq x y z
N MET A 1 1.53 -31.28 -0.89
CA MET A 1 1.81 -29.83 -0.81
C MET A 1 0.67 -29.06 -0.12
N GLN A 2 -0.60 -29.17 -0.57
CA GLN A 2 -1.74 -28.48 0.09
C GLN A 2 -1.94 -28.81 1.58
N ASN A 3 -1.87 -30.08 1.99
CA ASN A 3 -2.02 -30.46 3.41
C ASN A 3 -0.89 -29.94 4.31
N GLN A 4 0.32 -29.74 3.77
CA GLN A 4 1.44 -29.16 4.53
C GLN A 4 1.26 -27.64 4.71
N LEU A 5 0.76 -26.95 3.67
CA LEU A 5 0.46 -25.52 3.75
C LEU A 5 -0.63 -25.26 4.79
N LEU A 6 -1.69 -26.07 4.80
CA LEU A 6 -2.77 -25.97 5.80
C LEU A 6 -2.27 -26.23 7.24
N ASN A 7 -1.31 -27.13 7.41
CA ASN A 7 -0.71 -27.37 8.72
C ASN A 7 0.14 -26.18 9.19
N TRP A 8 0.90 -25.54 8.30
CA TRP A 8 1.63 -24.32 8.64
C TRP A 8 0.68 -23.16 8.96
N THR A 9 -0.37 -22.97 8.17
CA THR A 9 -1.31 -21.88 8.44
C THR A 9 -1.97 -22.03 9.82
N LYS A 10 -2.32 -23.26 10.19
CA LYS A 10 -2.80 -23.59 11.53
C LYS A 10 -1.76 -23.26 12.61
N GLN A 11 -0.52 -23.73 12.46
CA GLN A 11 0.53 -23.50 13.46
C GLN A 11 0.78 -22.01 13.72
N PHE A 12 0.75 -21.18 12.68
CA PHE A 12 0.85 -19.74 12.83
C PHE A 12 -0.37 -19.15 13.55
N ALA A 13 -1.59 -19.61 13.23
CA ALA A 13 -2.80 -19.16 13.89
C ALA A 13 -2.81 -19.52 15.38
N ASP A 14 -2.44 -20.76 15.71
CA ASP A 14 -2.33 -21.25 17.09
C ASP A 14 -1.29 -20.43 17.88
N ASN A 15 -0.16 -20.09 17.25
CA ASN A 15 0.86 -19.23 17.86
C ASN A 15 0.29 -17.83 18.17
N PHE A 16 -0.41 -17.21 17.22
CA PHE A 16 -1.06 -15.92 17.47
C PHE A 16 -2.14 -16.01 18.57
N LEU A 17 -2.95 -17.07 18.58
CA LEU A 17 -3.97 -17.27 19.60
C LEU A 17 -3.37 -17.36 21.01
N ILE A 18 -2.28 -18.13 21.17
CA ILE A 18 -1.60 -18.32 22.44
C ILE A 18 -0.85 -17.06 22.89
N ASN A 19 -0.22 -16.35 21.95
CA ASN A 19 0.71 -15.26 22.26
C ASN A 19 0.17 -13.85 21.98
N SER A 20 -1.12 -13.71 21.67
CA SER A 20 -1.76 -12.43 21.28
C SER A 20 -1.51 -11.31 22.29
N SER A 21 -1.57 -11.62 23.59
CA SER A 21 -1.32 -10.67 24.69
C SER A 21 0.12 -10.13 24.73
N TYR A 22 1.08 -10.81 24.10
CA TYR A 22 2.47 -10.39 24.02
C TYR A 22 2.78 -9.54 22.77
N ILE A 23 1.85 -9.43 21.82
CA ILE A 23 2.02 -8.59 20.64
C ILE A 23 1.84 -7.13 21.07
N GLN A 24 2.93 -6.41 21.28
CA GLN A 24 2.88 -5.01 21.71
C GLN A 24 2.82 -4.04 20.52
N GLU A 25 3.51 -4.37 19.44
CA GLU A 25 3.62 -3.49 18.28
C GLU A 25 2.26 -3.34 17.58
N PRO A 26 1.80 -2.10 17.29
CA PRO A 26 0.47 -1.88 16.72
C PRO A 26 0.43 -2.09 15.20
N GLY A 27 1.59 -2.20 14.56
CA GLY A 27 1.77 -2.18 13.11
C GLY A 27 1.11 -3.31 12.30
N LEU A 28 1.21 -3.18 10.99
CA LEU A 28 0.75 -4.14 9.99
C LEU A 28 1.75 -5.28 9.76
N PHE A 29 3.05 -4.98 9.60
CA PHE A 29 4.03 -5.99 9.18
C PHE A 29 4.39 -6.97 10.31
N ASN A 30 4.67 -6.46 11.51
CA ASN A 30 5.04 -7.25 12.70
C ASN A 30 4.24 -6.81 13.93
N GLY A 31 2.93 -6.59 13.78
CA GLY A 31 2.10 -6.07 14.86
C GLY A 31 0.69 -6.59 14.90
N LYS A 32 -0.10 -6.04 15.83
CA LYS A 32 -1.48 -6.45 16.12
C LYS A 32 -2.37 -6.42 14.88
N MET A 33 -2.20 -5.45 13.97
CA MET A 33 -3.03 -5.36 12.78
C MET A 33 -2.76 -6.54 11.82
N GLY A 34 -1.49 -6.86 11.57
CA GLY A 34 -1.13 -8.02 10.76
C GLY A 34 -1.62 -9.34 11.36
N ALA A 35 -1.45 -9.51 12.67
CA ALA A 35 -1.96 -10.66 13.40
C ALA A 35 -3.49 -10.78 13.32
N ALA A 36 -4.22 -9.68 13.50
CA ALA A 36 -5.68 -9.66 13.37
C ALA A 36 -6.14 -10.04 11.95
N ILE A 37 -5.54 -9.46 10.91
CA ILE A 37 -5.82 -9.82 9.51
C ILE A 37 -5.58 -11.31 9.26
N TYR A 38 -4.49 -11.85 9.79
CA TYR A 38 -4.17 -13.26 9.65
C TYR A 38 -5.22 -14.15 10.32
N LEU A 39 -5.57 -13.85 11.57
CA LEU A 39 -6.54 -14.61 12.37
C LEU A 39 -7.95 -14.56 11.76
N PHE A 40 -8.42 -13.41 11.29
CA PHE A 40 -9.71 -13.28 10.59
C PHE A 40 -9.77 -14.13 9.31
N ASN A 41 -8.69 -14.13 8.52
CA ASN A 41 -8.60 -14.96 7.33
C ASN A 41 -8.55 -16.45 7.68
N TYR A 42 -7.85 -16.83 8.75
CA TYR A 42 -7.80 -18.22 9.19
C TYR A 42 -9.13 -18.69 9.79
N PHE A 43 -9.89 -17.81 10.44
CA PHE A 43 -11.26 -18.07 10.85
C PHE A 43 -12.15 -18.44 9.65
N LYS A 44 -12.08 -17.71 8.52
CA LYS A 44 -12.84 -18.10 7.30
C LYS A 44 -12.54 -19.50 6.79
N ILE A 45 -11.31 -19.99 7.02
CA ILE A 45 -10.87 -21.32 6.58
C ILE A 45 -11.31 -22.39 7.57
N SER A 46 -11.14 -22.13 8.87
CA SER A 46 -11.30 -23.12 9.93
C SER A 46 -12.70 -23.19 10.53
N GLY A 47 -13.44 -22.07 10.51
CA GLY A 47 -14.71 -21.90 11.21
C GLY A 47 -14.62 -21.85 12.74
N ASN A 48 -13.41 -21.80 13.32
CA ASN A 48 -13.25 -21.72 14.79
C ASN A 48 -13.32 -20.27 15.26
N GLU A 49 -14.39 -19.94 15.99
CA GLU A 49 -14.70 -18.60 16.53
C GLU A 49 -13.61 -18.07 17.47
N GLU A 50 -12.80 -18.92 18.12
CA GLU A 50 -11.69 -18.48 18.99
C GLU A 50 -10.69 -17.58 18.25
N TYR A 51 -10.45 -17.83 16.96
CA TYR A 51 -9.56 -16.98 16.16
C TYR A 51 -10.22 -15.64 15.82
N GLU A 52 -11.55 -15.63 15.61
CA GLU A 52 -12.29 -14.39 15.38
C GLU A 52 -12.29 -13.52 16.65
N ASP A 53 -12.58 -14.11 17.80
CA ASP A 53 -12.59 -13.42 19.09
C ASP A 53 -11.21 -12.82 19.40
N CYS A 54 -10.15 -13.60 19.21
CA CYS A 54 -8.78 -13.12 19.37
C CYS A 54 -8.46 -11.98 18.40
N ALA A 55 -8.91 -12.05 17.15
CA ALA A 55 -8.70 -10.99 16.17
C ALA A 55 -9.45 -9.70 16.55
N ARG A 56 -10.71 -9.83 16.99
CA ARG A 56 -11.53 -8.69 17.45
C ARG A 56 -10.90 -8.00 18.65
N GLU A 57 -10.35 -8.76 19.60
CA GLU A 57 -9.67 -8.21 20.75
C GLU A 57 -8.41 -7.41 20.36
N LEU A 58 -7.61 -7.93 19.43
CA LEU A 58 -6.46 -7.18 18.89
C LEU A 58 -6.88 -5.87 18.21
N ILE A 59 -8.01 -5.86 17.49
CA ILE A 59 -8.57 -4.65 16.87
C ILE A 59 -9.05 -3.64 17.92
N ASN A 60 -9.76 -4.09 18.96
CA ASN A 60 -10.23 -3.21 20.04
C ASN A 60 -9.04 -2.51 20.72
N GLN A 61 -7.99 -3.27 21.05
CA GLN A 61 -6.76 -2.71 21.63
C GLN A 61 -6.08 -1.72 20.68
N LEU A 62 -6.13 -1.94 19.36
CA LEU A 62 -5.59 -0.97 18.40
C LEU A 62 -6.40 0.32 18.37
N PHE A 63 -7.73 0.24 18.45
CA PHE A 63 -8.59 1.42 18.45
C PHE A 63 -8.33 2.31 19.66
N GLU A 64 -8.02 1.72 20.82
CA GLU A 64 -7.60 2.46 22.02
C GLU A 64 -6.23 3.13 21.85
N LEU A 65 -5.33 2.59 21.02
CA LEU A 65 -3.98 3.13 20.81
C LEU A 65 -3.91 4.27 19.79
N ILE A 66 -4.82 4.32 18.80
CA ILE A 66 -4.80 5.31 17.71
C ILE A 66 -4.68 6.77 18.18
N PRO A 67 -5.37 7.20 19.26
CA PRO A 67 -5.20 8.56 19.81
C PRO A 67 -3.75 8.89 20.27
N SER A 68 -2.90 7.88 20.50
CA SER A 68 -1.59 8.02 21.18
C SER A 68 -0.43 8.46 20.28
N ARG A 69 -0.68 9.07 19.11
CA ARG A 69 0.34 9.53 18.13
C ARG A 69 1.32 8.44 17.69
N LEU A 70 0.80 7.42 17.01
CA LEU A 70 1.61 6.40 16.33
C LEU A 70 2.40 6.98 15.12
N PRO A 71 3.50 6.34 14.69
CA PRO A 71 4.22 6.73 13.47
C PRO A 71 3.31 6.70 12.24
N LEU A 72 3.64 7.46 11.19
CA LEU A 72 2.88 7.46 9.93
C LEU A 72 3.27 6.35 8.95
N SER A 73 4.25 5.50 9.29
CA SER A 73 4.75 4.46 8.39
C SER A 73 3.69 3.42 8.06
N PHE A 74 3.75 2.84 6.86
CA PHE A 74 2.85 1.75 6.48
C PHE A 74 3.10 0.46 7.27
N GLU A 75 4.34 0.04 7.45
CA GLU A 75 4.62 -1.23 8.11
C GLU A 75 4.24 -1.23 9.60
N ASN A 76 4.55 -0.13 10.30
CA ASN A 76 4.52 -0.09 11.77
C ASN A 76 3.63 1.02 12.34
N GLY A 77 2.78 1.65 11.52
CA GLY A 77 2.13 2.90 11.88
C GLY A 77 0.71 3.09 11.35
N LEU A 78 0.21 4.32 11.51
CA LEU A 78 -1.18 4.72 11.29
C LEU A 78 -1.68 4.37 9.89
N THR A 79 -0.88 4.60 8.84
CA THR A 79 -1.36 4.36 7.47
C THR A 79 -1.54 2.87 7.18
N GLY A 80 -0.73 2.00 7.79
CA GLY A 80 -0.91 0.54 7.67
C GLY A 80 -2.08 0.02 8.48
N ILE A 81 -2.27 0.57 9.68
CA ILE A 81 -3.45 0.28 10.51
C ILE A 81 -4.72 0.71 9.77
N ALA A 82 -4.75 1.92 9.22
CA ALA A 82 -5.90 2.45 8.50
C ALA A 82 -6.22 1.61 7.24
N TRP A 83 -5.20 1.27 6.47
CA TRP A 83 -5.34 0.35 5.34
C TRP A 83 -5.85 -1.04 5.79
N GLY A 84 -5.34 -1.56 6.90
CA GLY A 84 -5.77 -2.85 7.46
C GLY A 84 -7.23 -2.85 7.93
N ILE A 85 -7.70 -1.75 8.52
CA ILE A 85 -9.12 -1.54 8.85
C ILE A 85 -9.97 -1.60 7.58
N GLU A 86 -9.56 -0.92 6.51
CA GLU A 86 -10.28 -0.95 5.24
C GLU A 86 -10.29 -2.36 4.62
N TYR A 87 -9.15 -3.05 4.65
CA TYR A 87 -9.06 -4.45 4.21
C TYR A 87 -10.05 -5.33 4.97
N LEU A 88 -10.09 -5.22 6.30
CA LEU A 88 -11.00 -6.02 7.14
C LEU A 88 -12.47 -5.73 6.82
N ALA A 89 -12.80 -4.47 6.61
CA ALA A 89 -14.15 -4.04 6.29
C ALA A 89 -14.61 -4.55 4.92
N GLN A 90 -13.76 -4.41 3.89
CA GLN A 90 -14.04 -4.92 2.54
C GLN A 90 -14.23 -6.44 2.52
N ASN A 91 -13.60 -7.14 3.45
CA ASN A 91 -13.73 -8.59 3.63
C ASN A 91 -14.89 -9.00 4.57
N GLY A 92 -15.67 -8.05 5.09
CA GLY A 92 -16.84 -8.30 5.93
C GLY A 92 -16.52 -8.69 7.38
N PHE A 93 -15.29 -8.45 7.85
CA PHE A 93 -14.87 -8.80 9.22
C PHE A 93 -15.28 -7.76 10.26
N ILE A 94 -15.31 -6.48 9.88
CA ILE A 94 -15.66 -5.35 10.75
C ILE A 94 -16.75 -4.48 10.11
N GLY A 95 -17.52 -3.79 10.94
CA GLY A 95 -18.72 -3.05 10.55
C GLY A 95 -18.51 -1.54 10.39
N LYS A 96 -19.58 -0.78 10.73
CA LYS A 96 -19.64 0.68 10.54
C LYS A 96 -18.79 1.47 11.54
N GLU A 97 -18.45 0.87 12.68
CA GLU A 97 -17.57 1.42 13.71
C GLU A 97 -16.20 1.85 13.16
N LYS A 98 -15.77 1.25 12.04
CA LYS A 98 -14.55 1.63 11.33
C LYS A 98 -14.49 3.11 10.97
N ASN A 99 -15.62 3.73 10.62
CA ASN A 99 -15.63 5.08 10.07
C ASN A 99 -15.16 6.11 11.09
N LEU A 100 -15.57 5.97 12.36
CA LEU A 100 -15.13 6.86 13.44
C LEU A 100 -13.60 6.81 13.62
N ILE A 101 -13.03 5.61 13.54
CA ILE A 101 -11.59 5.40 13.67
C ILE A 101 -10.83 5.94 12.47
N LEU A 102 -11.30 5.66 11.26
CA LEU A 102 -10.68 6.14 10.02
C LEU A 102 -10.74 7.66 9.92
N ASP A 103 -11.84 8.28 10.35
CA ASP A 103 -11.97 9.74 10.37
C ASP A 103 -11.00 10.38 11.36
N GLU A 104 -10.69 9.72 12.48
CA GLU A 104 -9.66 10.18 13.40
C GLU A 104 -8.26 10.05 12.79
N ILE A 105 -7.97 8.95 12.09
CA ILE A 105 -6.71 8.80 11.36
C ILE A 105 -6.58 9.85 10.25
N ASP A 106 -7.65 10.15 9.52
CA ASP A 106 -7.67 11.18 8.48
C ASP A 106 -7.28 12.55 9.05
N LYS A 107 -7.78 12.91 10.25
CA LYS A 107 -7.37 14.15 10.95
C LYS A 107 -5.89 14.12 11.34
N LEU A 108 -5.40 13.00 11.87
CA LEU A 108 -3.99 12.86 12.24
C LEU A 108 -3.07 13.00 11.01
N LEU A 109 -3.48 12.40 9.88
CA LEU A 109 -2.76 12.51 8.61
C LEU A 109 -2.78 13.95 8.09
N PHE A 110 -3.92 14.63 8.17
CA PHE A 110 -4.04 16.04 7.82
C PHE A 110 -3.10 16.93 8.65
N VAL A 111 -3.07 16.73 9.97
CA VAL A 111 -2.14 17.44 10.86
C VAL A 111 -0.68 17.16 10.51
N ALA A 112 -0.36 15.92 10.13
CA ALA A 112 0.98 15.56 9.70
C ALA A 112 1.39 16.23 8.39
N ILE A 113 0.48 16.30 7.41
CA ILE A 113 0.68 17.01 6.13
C ILE A 113 1.01 18.47 6.37
N LEU A 114 0.26 19.14 7.25
CA LEU A 114 0.48 20.56 7.56
C LEU A 114 1.82 20.82 8.26
N LYS A 115 2.35 19.84 8.99
CA LYS A 115 3.59 19.97 9.75
C LYS A 115 4.83 19.51 9.00
N SER A 116 4.68 18.71 7.95
CA SER A 116 5.77 18.03 7.27
C SER A 116 5.89 18.51 5.83
N ARG A 117 7.11 18.61 5.32
CA ARG A 117 7.34 18.96 3.90
C ARG A 117 6.95 17.84 2.96
N THR A 118 7.08 16.61 3.43
CA THR A 118 6.62 15.39 2.76
C THR A 118 6.16 14.36 3.77
N LEU A 119 5.21 13.53 3.36
CA LEU A 119 4.76 12.36 4.10
C LEU A 119 5.59 11.11 3.79
N MET A 120 6.48 11.18 2.80
CA MET A 120 7.40 10.09 2.49
C MET A 120 8.38 9.91 3.65
N ASN A 121 8.38 8.71 4.22
CA ASN A 121 9.35 8.29 5.22
C ASN A 121 10.61 7.73 4.54
N ASN A 122 11.68 7.52 5.31
CA ASN A 122 12.93 7.04 4.75
C ASN A 122 12.89 5.55 4.30
N ASN A 123 11.92 4.77 4.79
CA ASN A 123 11.87 3.32 4.59
C ASN A 123 10.43 2.85 4.26
N GLY A 124 10.31 1.90 3.33
CA GLY A 124 9.04 1.28 2.95
C GLY A 124 8.24 2.11 1.95
N ILE A 125 6.98 1.75 1.75
CA ILE A 125 6.08 2.34 0.75
C ILE A 125 5.50 3.70 1.16
N TYR A 126 4.94 4.44 0.19
CA TYR A 126 4.16 5.66 0.42
C TYR A 126 2.78 5.33 1.02
N GLY A 127 2.77 4.96 2.29
CA GLY A 127 1.60 4.44 3.00
C GLY A 127 0.39 5.37 2.99
N ALA A 128 0.62 6.69 3.06
CA ALA A 128 -0.45 7.67 2.99
C ALA A 128 -1.21 7.60 1.65
N GLY A 129 -0.49 7.42 0.53
CA GLY A 129 -1.12 7.22 -0.77
C GLY A 129 -1.90 5.91 -0.84
N ILE A 130 -1.32 4.80 -0.37
CA ILE A 130 -1.98 3.47 -0.37
C ILE A 130 -3.25 3.46 0.46
N TYR A 131 -3.21 4.01 1.68
CA TYR A 131 -4.41 4.12 2.50
C TYR A 131 -5.48 4.98 1.81
N PHE A 132 -5.05 6.09 1.21
CA PHE A 132 -5.97 7.04 0.65
C PHE A 132 -6.69 6.55 -0.62
N THR A 133 -6.08 5.66 -1.41
CA THR A 133 -6.78 5.00 -2.52
C THR A 133 -7.99 4.21 -2.03
N GLU A 134 -7.94 3.62 -0.83
CA GLU A 134 -9.08 2.94 -0.22
C GLU A 134 -10.17 3.90 0.25
N ARG A 135 -9.79 5.10 0.72
CA ARG A 135 -10.73 6.15 1.14
C ARG A 135 -11.49 6.74 -0.05
N ILE A 136 -10.84 6.98 -1.18
CA ILE A 136 -11.51 7.49 -2.38
C ILE A 136 -12.48 6.48 -2.98
N LYS A 137 -12.20 5.17 -2.91
CA LYS A 137 -13.15 4.14 -3.38
C LYS A 137 -14.52 4.25 -2.70
N GLN A 138 -14.55 4.83 -1.49
CA GLN A 138 -15.75 5.07 -0.70
C GLN A 138 -16.29 6.51 -0.83
N LEU A 139 -15.76 7.30 -1.76
CA LEU A 139 -16.25 8.65 -1.98
C LEU A 139 -17.62 8.58 -2.66
N ASN A 140 -18.64 9.17 -2.04
CA ASN A 140 -19.95 9.35 -2.65
C ASN A 140 -20.08 10.77 -3.17
N VAL A 141 -19.68 10.98 -4.43
CA VAL A 141 -19.68 12.31 -5.10
C VAL A 141 -21.07 12.95 -5.14
N SER A 142 -22.14 12.15 -5.03
CA SER A 142 -23.52 12.68 -4.99
C SER A 142 -23.91 13.26 -3.62
N GLU A 143 -23.16 12.94 -2.56
CA GLU A 143 -23.36 13.48 -1.22
C GLU A 143 -22.41 14.67 -0.99
N THR A 144 -22.97 15.88 -1.02
CA THR A 144 -22.25 17.08 -0.57
C THR A 144 -22.32 17.17 0.95
N ASN A 145 -21.40 16.48 1.63
CA ASN A 145 -21.23 16.60 3.08
C ASN A 145 -19.74 16.83 3.43
N LEU A 146 -19.49 17.34 4.64
CA LEU A 146 -18.14 17.70 5.11
C LEU A 146 -17.13 16.54 5.07
N LEU A 147 -17.60 15.30 5.21
CA LEU A 147 -16.73 14.12 5.16
C LEU A 147 -16.19 13.90 3.74
N GLU A 148 -17.05 14.02 2.73
CA GLU A 148 -16.66 13.91 1.32
C GLU A 148 -15.73 15.06 0.90
N GLU A 149 -15.97 16.27 1.39
CA GLU A 149 -15.09 17.43 1.19
C GLU A 149 -13.68 17.19 1.78
N ASN A 150 -13.60 16.66 3.01
CA ASN A 150 -12.32 16.33 3.65
C ASN A 150 -11.53 15.29 2.86
N LYS A 151 -12.21 14.27 2.30
CA LYS A 151 -11.57 13.26 1.44
C LYS A 151 -10.98 13.89 0.17
N ILE A 152 -11.71 14.79 -0.50
CA ILE A 152 -11.23 15.50 -1.70
C ILE A 152 -10.04 16.41 -1.36
N GLN A 153 -10.11 17.12 -0.23
CA GLN A 153 -9.04 17.99 0.23
C GLN A 153 -7.76 17.20 0.51
N LEU A 154 -7.88 16.08 1.23
CA LEU A 154 -6.77 15.15 1.48
C LEU A 154 -6.17 14.63 0.16
N ALA A 155 -7.00 14.35 -0.85
CA ALA A 155 -6.55 13.96 -2.19
C ALA A 155 -5.62 14.98 -2.82
N SER A 156 -6.04 16.24 -2.76
CA SER A 156 -5.30 17.36 -3.35
C SER A 156 -3.95 17.50 -2.67
N TYR A 157 -3.89 17.38 -1.33
CA TYR A 157 -2.63 17.43 -0.60
C TYR A 157 -1.69 16.27 -0.93
N LEU A 158 -2.21 15.05 -1.03
CA LEU A 158 -1.39 13.87 -1.35
C LEU A 158 -0.87 13.90 -2.78
N ARG A 159 -1.70 14.36 -3.73
CA ARG A 159 -1.26 14.64 -5.10
C ARG A 159 -0.11 15.65 -5.09
N ASP A 160 -0.28 16.77 -4.39
CA ASP A 160 0.74 17.82 -4.34
C ASP A 160 2.03 17.31 -3.67
N ASP A 161 1.94 16.40 -2.69
CA ASP A 161 3.10 15.76 -2.09
C ASP A 161 3.86 14.87 -3.07
N ILE A 162 3.14 14.02 -3.80
CA ILE A 162 3.72 13.16 -4.84
C ILE A 162 4.36 14.02 -5.94
N GLU A 163 3.71 15.09 -6.36
CA GLU A 163 4.27 16.02 -7.34
C GLU A 163 5.58 16.65 -6.87
N ARG A 164 5.68 17.02 -5.58
CA ARG A 164 6.94 17.49 -4.98
C ARG A 164 8.01 16.42 -4.93
N LEU A 165 7.65 15.16 -4.66
CA LEU A 165 8.58 14.03 -4.62
C LEU A 165 9.14 13.66 -6.00
N LEU A 166 8.32 13.82 -7.05
CA LEU A 166 8.70 13.51 -8.43
C LEU A 166 9.48 14.65 -9.10
N SER A 167 9.33 15.89 -8.63
CA SER A 167 9.99 17.06 -9.23
C SER A 167 11.50 17.10 -8.93
N LYS A 168 12.30 17.26 -9.99
CA LYS A 168 13.78 17.37 -9.90
C LYS A 168 14.22 18.62 -9.15
N ASN A 169 13.53 19.74 -9.36
CA ASN A 169 13.90 21.03 -8.79
C ASN A 169 13.65 21.06 -7.28
N THR A 170 12.55 20.46 -6.81
CA THR A 170 12.21 20.38 -5.38
C THR A 170 13.17 19.45 -4.64
N LYS A 171 13.60 18.34 -5.25
CA LYS A 171 14.60 17.43 -4.65
C LYS A 171 15.91 18.15 -4.31
N PHE A 172 16.39 18.99 -5.23
CA PHE A 172 17.61 19.77 -5.03
C PHE A 172 17.45 20.82 -3.93
N VAL A 173 16.34 21.57 -3.93
CA VAL A 173 16.08 22.64 -2.95
C VAL A 173 15.86 22.10 -1.54
N PHE A 174 15.24 20.93 -1.41
CA PHE A 174 14.84 20.38 -0.11
C PHE A 174 15.67 19.17 0.35
N ASN A 175 16.71 18.80 -0.38
CA ASN A 175 17.56 17.63 -0.12
C ASN A 175 16.76 16.33 0.08
N ILE A 176 15.75 16.11 -0.76
CA ILE A 176 14.90 14.92 -0.69
C ILE A 176 15.68 13.75 -1.31
N PRO A 177 15.84 12.62 -0.60
CA PRO A 177 16.56 11.47 -1.13
C PRO A 177 15.87 10.90 -2.38
N ASN A 178 16.61 10.13 -3.18
CA ASN A 178 15.99 9.37 -4.25
C ASN A 178 15.05 8.31 -3.67
N LEU A 179 13.89 8.17 -4.29
CA LEU A 179 12.90 7.19 -3.86
C LEU A 179 13.44 5.77 -4.07
N SER A 180 13.14 4.88 -3.14
CA SER A 180 13.36 3.44 -3.32
C SER A 180 12.39 2.88 -4.37
N LEU A 181 12.65 1.66 -4.86
CA LEU A 181 11.73 1.03 -5.82
C LEU A 181 10.36 0.71 -5.20
N GLU A 182 10.31 0.36 -3.92
CA GLU A 182 9.04 0.16 -3.19
C GLU A 182 8.20 1.45 -3.13
N GLN A 183 8.85 2.58 -2.89
CA GLN A 183 8.20 3.90 -2.91
C GLN A 183 7.69 4.22 -4.31
N VAL A 184 8.49 3.98 -5.34
CA VAL A 184 8.07 4.14 -6.73
C VAL A 184 6.86 3.27 -7.05
N ASN A 185 6.87 1.99 -6.66
CA ASN A 185 5.73 1.07 -6.86
C ASN A 185 4.46 1.64 -6.23
N SER A 186 4.53 2.09 -4.98
CA SER A 186 3.37 2.65 -4.29
C SER A 186 2.83 3.94 -4.89
N ILE A 187 3.71 4.81 -5.42
CA ILE A 187 3.30 6.02 -6.14
C ILE A 187 2.65 5.66 -7.48
N VAL A 188 3.23 4.72 -8.23
CA VAL A 188 2.66 4.27 -9.51
C VAL A 188 1.28 3.64 -9.27
N TYR A 189 1.14 2.79 -8.25
CA TYR A 189 -0.17 2.26 -7.85
C TYR A 189 -1.17 3.37 -7.52
N PHE A 190 -0.77 4.36 -6.71
CA PHE A 190 -1.62 5.52 -6.41
C PHE A 190 -2.10 6.23 -7.69
N TYR A 191 -1.22 6.48 -8.66
CA TYR A 191 -1.61 7.03 -9.95
C TYR A 191 -2.66 6.18 -10.65
N GLY A 192 -2.45 4.86 -10.74
CA GLY A 192 -3.39 3.95 -11.38
C GLY A 192 -4.77 3.90 -10.73
N GLU A 193 -4.84 4.02 -9.40
CA GLU A 193 -6.12 4.11 -8.69
C GLU A 193 -6.78 5.47 -8.88
N ILE A 194 -6.05 6.57 -8.71
CA ILE A 194 -6.60 7.92 -8.76
C ILE A 194 -7.09 8.30 -10.16
N MET A 195 -6.40 7.86 -11.21
CA MET A 195 -6.79 8.13 -12.60
C MET A 195 -8.17 7.53 -12.97
N LYS A 196 -8.70 6.59 -12.18
CA LYS A 196 -10.06 6.05 -12.36
C LYS A 196 -11.14 7.06 -12.01
N TYR A 197 -10.79 8.14 -11.30
CA TYR A 197 -11.71 9.12 -10.74
C TYR A 197 -11.57 10.47 -11.42
N GLN A 198 -12.64 10.96 -12.05
CA GLN A 198 -12.61 12.17 -12.89
C GLN A 198 -12.40 13.48 -12.11
N PHE A 199 -12.64 13.50 -10.79
CA PHE A 199 -12.57 14.73 -9.99
C PHE A 199 -11.16 15.04 -9.44
N ILE A 200 -10.19 14.14 -9.62
CA ILE A 200 -8.78 14.39 -9.28
C ILE A 200 -7.95 14.34 -10.55
N THR A 201 -7.45 15.49 -10.97
CA THR A 201 -6.50 15.59 -12.07
C THR A 201 -5.08 15.36 -11.55
N ILE A 202 -4.33 14.49 -12.23
CA ILE A 202 -2.92 14.24 -11.94
C ILE A 202 -2.12 14.15 -13.24
N SER A 203 -0.95 14.80 -13.27
CA SER A 203 -0.06 14.79 -14.44
C SER A 203 0.80 13.52 -14.46
N THR A 204 0.59 12.67 -15.48
CA THR A 204 1.39 11.49 -15.79
C THR A 204 2.77 11.85 -16.33
N GLU A 205 2.92 12.99 -17.02
CA GLU A 205 4.19 13.47 -17.56
C GLU A 205 5.33 13.49 -16.53
N ARG A 206 5.07 14.05 -15.33
CA ARG A 206 6.07 14.12 -14.26
C ARG A 206 6.48 12.75 -13.73
N LEU A 207 5.52 11.83 -13.61
CA LEU A 207 5.80 10.45 -13.22
C LEU A 207 6.70 9.78 -14.25
N LEU A 208 6.40 9.95 -15.54
CA LEU A 208 7.18 9.35 -16.61
C LEU A 208 8.59 9.95 -16.69
N ASP A 209 8.76 11.26 -16.47
CA ASP A 209 10.07 11.91 -16.41
C ASP A 209 10.95 11.34 -15.29
N TYR A 210 10.31 11.14 -14.15
CA TYR A 210 10.94 10.52 -13.00
C TYR A 210 11.36 9.09 -13.32
N LEU A 211 10.45 8.26 -13.83
CA LEU A 211 10.68 6.85 -14.12
C LEU A 211 11.78 6.63 -15.17
N ILE A 212 11.85 7.48 -16.20
CA ILE A 212 12.95 7.46 -17.17
C ILE A 212 14.28 7.73 -16.46
N THR A 213 14.34 8.76 -15.62
CA THR A 213 15.55 9.09 -14.86
C THR A 213 15.94 7.96 -13.89
N PHE A 214 14.94 7.40 -13.20
CA PHE A 214 15.09 6.35 -12.22
C PHE A 214 15.61 5.04 -12.84
N THR A 215 15.00 4.57 -13.92
CA THR A 215 15.44 3.36 -14.62
C THR A 215 16.79 3.52 -15.33
N ASN A 216 17.18 4.77 -15.63
CA ASN A 216 18.51 5.09 -16.17
C ASN A 216 19.63 5.06 -15.13
N ASN A 217 19.33 5.09 -13.83
CA ASN A 217 20.34 5.13 -12.78
C ASN A 217 21.12 3.79 -12.70
N PRO A 218 22.47 3.77 -12.78
CA PRO A 218 23.26 2.54 -12.72
C PRO A 218 23.07 1.70 -11.44
N THR A 219 22.68 2.33 -10.32
CA THR A 219 22.38 1.62 -9.06
C THR A 219 21.08 0.80 -9.12
N ALA A 220 20.26 0.98 -10.16
CA ALA A 220 19.04 0.21 -10.41
C ALA A 220 19.28 -1.30 -10.59
N LYS A 221 20.52 -1.72 -10.85
CA LYS A 221 20.89 -3.14 -10.97
C LYS A 221 20.83 -3.93 -9.66
N GLN A 222 20.58 -3.28 -8.52
CA GLN A 222 20.42 -3.91 -7.20
C GLN A 222 18.95 -4.09 -6.81
N PHE A 223 18.00 -3.75 -7.69
CA PHE A 223 16.59 -3.86 -7.38
C PHE A 223 16.15 -5.32 -7.25
N ASP A 224 15.30 -5.56 -6.26
CA ASP A 224 14.69 -6.86 -6.03
C ASP A 224 13.78 -7.24 -7.21
N ARG A 225 13.81 -8.53 -7.57
CA ARG A 225 13.09 -9.07 -8.72
C ARG A 225 11.58 -8.82 -8.63
N ILE A 226 10.98 -9.02 -7.47
CA ILE A 226 9.52 -8.90 -7.27
C ILE A 226 9.10 -7.43 -7.36
N ASP A 227 9.93 -6.52 -6.88
CA ASP A 227 9.68 -5.09 -7.02
C ASP A 227 9.67 -4.64 -8.49
N ILE A 228 10.63 -5.11 -9.30
CA ILE A 228 10.67 -4.78 -10.74
C ILE A 228 9.45 -5.35 -11.46
N LEU A 229 9.08 -6.60 -11.18
CA LEU A 229 7.90 -7.23 -11.77
C LEU A 229 6.62 -6.50 -11.39
N THR A 230 6.54 -6.03 -10.16
CA THR A 230 5.42 -5.21 -9.65
C THR A 230 5.35 -3.88 -10.38
N LEU A 231 6.47 -3.16 -10.51
CA LEU A 231 6.51 -1.90 -11.26
C LEU A 231 6.02 -2.09 -12.69
N ARG A 232 6.49 -3.15 -13.35
CA ARG A 232 6.08 -3.46 -14.73
C ARG A 232 4.57 -3.68 -14.83
N ASN A 233 4.01 -4.51 -13.95
CA ASN A 233 2.58 -4.77 -13.97
C ASN A 233 1.75 -3.51 -13.69
N LEU A 234 2.15 -2.69 -12.72
CA LEU A 234 1.48 -1.43 -12.43
C LEU A 234 1.52 -0.46 -13.63
N LEU A 235 2.65 -0.40 -14.36
CA LEU A 235 2.76 0.41 -15.57
C LEU A 235 1.90 -0.11 -16.73
N GLU A 236 1.80 -1.44 -16.88
CA GLU A 236 0.87 -2.05 -17.84
C GLU A 236 -0.58 -1.67 -17.49
N ILE A 237 -0.98 -1.74 -16.22
CA ILE A 237 -2.32 -1.35 -15.76
C ILE A 237 -2.60 0.13 -16.06
N ILE A 238 -1.65 1.03 -15.75
CA ILE A 238 -1.84 2.47 -15.98
C ILE A 238 -1.92 2.81 -17.46
N SER A 239 -1.20 2.07 -18.32
CA SER A 239 -1.20 2.33 -19.76
C SER A 239 -2.60 2.25 -20.38
N TYR A 240 -3.51 1.44 -19.83
CA TYR A 240 -4.90 1.36 -20.30
C TYR A 240 -5.70 2.64 -20.06
N ASN A 241 -5.27 3.50 -19.13
CA ASN A 241 -5.94 4.76 -18.77
C ASN A 241 -5.27 5.99 -19.41
N ILE A 242 -4.20 5.81 -20.20
CA ILE A 242 -3.48 6.90 -20.86
C ILE A 242 -3.94 7.02 -22.31
N LEU A 243 -4.39 8.22 -22.67
CA LEU A 243 -4.85 8.54 -24.04
C LEU A 243 -3.74 9.12 -24.91
N ASP A 244 -2.71 9.73 -24.31
CA ASP A 244 -1.62 10.37 -25.04
C ASP A 244 -0.64 9.33 -25.60
N ALA A 245 -0.51 9.29 -26.92
CA ALA A 245 0.36 8.33 -27.61
C ALA A 245 1.86 8.52 -27.29
N SER A 246 2.31 9.74 -27.04
CA SER A 246 3.69 10.03 -26.63
C SER A 246 3.97 9.43 -25.25
N GLU A 247 3.03 9.55 -24.32
CA GLU A 247 3.14 8.93 -22.99
C GLU A 247 3.17 7.40 -23.06
N LEU A 248 2.34 6.78 -23.91
CA LEU A 248 2.36 5.34 -24.15
C LEU A 248 3.71 4.85 -24.70
N VAL A 249 4.31 5.61 -25.64
CA VAL A 249 5.67 5.31 -26.15
C VAL A 249 6.69 5.36 -25.01
N ARG A 250 6.62 6.37 -24.15
CA ARG A 250 7.52 6.49 -22.99
C ARG A 250 7.37 5.32 -22.01
N ILE A 251 6.15 4.87 -21.73
CA ILE A 251 5.90 3.65 -20.93
C ILE A 251 6.55 2.44 -21.59
N GLY A 252 6.39 2.26 -22.90
CA GLY A 252 7.03 1.16 -23.64
C GLY A 252 8.56 1.15 -23.50
N LEU A 253 9.20 2.32 -23.53
CA LEU A 253 10.66 2.45 -23.31
C LEU A 253 11.06 2.05 -21.88
N ILE A 254 10.29 2.49 -20.88
CA ILE A 254 10.52 2.14 -19.47
C ILE A 254 10.39 0.62 -19.27
N LEU A 255 9.31 0.01 -19.79
CA LEU A 255 9.06 -1.43 -19.67
C LEU A 255 10.18 -2.27 -20.31
N ASN A 256 10.65 -1.89 -21.50
CA ASN A 256 11.77 -2.56 -22.17
C ASN A 256 13.05 -2.47 -21.33
N LYS A 257 13.29 -1.33 -20.69
CA LYS A 257 14.45 -1.15 -19.82
C LYS A 257 14.36 -2.00 -18.56
N LEU A 258 13.20 -2.02 -17.88
CA LEU A 258 12.95 -2.85 -16.71
C LEU A 258 13.12 -4.34 -17.04
N GLN A 259 12.62 -4.79 -18.20
CA GLN A 259 12.77 -6.19 -18.64
C GLN A 259 14.24 -6.64 -18.70
N LYS A 260 15.15 -5.75 -19.11
CA LYS A 260 16.59 -6.03 -19.17
C LYS A 260 17.29 -6.01 -17.82
N GLN A 261 16.63 -5.50 -16.78
CA GLN A 261 17.16 -5.34 -15.43
C GLN A 261 16.67 -6.43 -14.45
N ILE A 262 15.76 -7.30 -14.87
CA ILE A 262 15.20 -8.38 -14.01
C ILE A 262 16.33 -9.34 -13.58
N PRO A 263 16.63 -9.46 -12.28
CA PRO A 263 17.61 -10.41 -11.77
C PRO A 263 17.17 -11.86 -11.99
N ILE A 264 18.14 -12.75 -12.12
CA ILE A 264 17.93 -14.21 -12.12
C ILE A 264 18.01 -14.67 -10.67
N SER A 265 16.88 -14.77 -9.97
CA SER A 265 16.79 -15.41 -8.65
C SER A 265 15.45 -16.10 -8.45
N ASN A 266 15.46 -17.16 -7.65
CA ASN A 266 14.31 -17.79 -7.02
C ASN A 266 14.74 -18.10 -5.59
N THR A 267 14.25 -17.35 -4.60
CA THR A 267 14.51 -17.62 -3.17
C THR A 267 13.22 -17.54 -2.37
N THR A 268 13.22 -18.13 -1.17
CA THR A 268 12.10 -18.13 -0.22
C THR A 268 11.60 -16.73 0.17
N ASN A 269 12.47 -15.71 0.09
CA ASN A 269 12.10 -14.32 0.34
C ASN A 269 11.12 -13.77 -0.71
N GLU A 270 11.12 -14.34 -1.93
CA GLU A 270 10.20 -13.93 -2.99
C GLU A 270 8.75 -14.29 -2.66
N ILE A 271 8.48 -15.42 -1.98
CA ILE A 271 7.12 -15.83 -1.62
C ILE A 271 6.49 -14.83 -0.64
N ALA A 272 7.23 -14.46 0.41
CA ALA A 272 6.76 -13.48 1.39
C ALA A 272 6.50 -12.12 0.71
N LYS A 273 7.40 -11.71 -0.18
CA LYS A 273 7.27 -10.44 -0.90
C LYS A 273 6.15 -10.44 -1.94
N ILE A 274 5.93 -11.56 -2.64
CA ILE A 274 4.76 -11.76 -3.50
C ILE A 274 3.49 -11.63 -2.66
N GLY A 275 3.42 -12.29 -1.50
CA GLY A 275 2.28 -12.17 -0.58
C GLY A 275 2.03 -10.72 -0.17
N TRP A 276 3.06 -10.01 0.26
CA TRP A 276 2.99 -8.59 0.63
C TRP A 276 2.47 -7.72 -0.52
N HIS A 277 2.99 -7.91 -1.73
CA HIS A 277 2.61 -7.13 -2.90
C HIS A 277 1.20 -7.46 -3.40
N SER A 278 0.81 -8.74 -3.40
CA SER A 278 -0.52 -9.18 -3.78
C SER A 278 -1.58 -8.61 -2.85
N ILE A 279 -1.28 -8.53 -1.55
CA ILE A 279 -2.17 -7.94 -0.55
C ILE A 279 -2.35 -6.43 -0.79
N ILE A 280 -1.26 -5.70 -1.02
CA ILE A 280 -1.29 -4.23 -1.12
C ILE A 280 -1.83 -3.75 -2.48
N TYR A 281 -1.28 -4.30 -3.57
CA TYR A 281 -1.54 -3.79 -4.91
C TYR A 281 -2.72 -4.47 -5.61
N ASN A 282 -3.33 -5.48 -4.97
CA ASN A 282 -4.37 -6.33 -5.55
C ASN A 282 -4.00 -6.80 -6.97
N ILE A 283 -2.70 -7.02 -7.20
CA ILE A 283 -2.21 -7.64 -8.41
C ILE A 283 -2.64 -9.09 -8.28
N SER A 284 -3.75 -9.41 -8.94
CA SER A 284 -4.23 -10.77 -9.06
C SER A 284 -3.08 -11.67 -9.46
N ASN A 285 -3.14 -12.92 -9.00
CA ASN A 285 -2.45 -14.06 -9.58
C ASN A 285 -2.85 -14.22 -11.06
N ASP A 286 -2.58 -13.22 -11.89
CA ASP A 286 -2.30 -13.43 -13.28
C ASP A 286 -1.24 -14.50 -13.27
N ARG A 287 -1.61 -15.65 -13.82
CA ARG A 287 -0.81 -16.88 -13.89
C ARG A 287 0.61 -16.65 -14.41
N LYS A 288 0.94 -15.45 -14.91
CA LYS A 288 2.27 -14.95 -15.24
C LYS A 288 3.24 -14.84 -14.04
N LEU A 289 2.80 -14.59 -12.81
CA LEU A 289 3.69 -14.57 -11.63
C LEU A 289 3.86 -15.96 -10.98
N LEU A 290 2.93 -16.89 -11.23
CA LEU A 290 2.92 -18.25 -10.69
C LEU A 290 3.34 -19.33 -11.70
N HIS A 291 3.69 -18.97 -12.94
CA HIS A 291 4.25 -19.92 -13.90
C HIS A 291 5.76 -20.06 -13.75
N PHE A 292 6.21 -20.75 -12.71
CA PHE A 292 7.50 -21.46 -12.70
C PHE A 292 7.40 -22.74 -11.85
N PRO A 293 8.12 -23.81 -12.24
CA PRO A 293 7.83 -25.22 -11.91
C PRO A 293 7.94 -25.61 -10.44
#